data_AF-E1YEB6-F1
#
_entry.id   AF-E1YEB6-F1
#
_cell.length_a   1.000
_cell.length_b   1.000
_cell.length_c   1.000
_cell.angle_alpha   90.00
_cell.angle_beta   90.00
_cell.angle_gamma   90.00
#
_symmetry.space_group_name_H-M   'P 1'
#
loop_
_entity.id
_entity.type
_entity.pdbx_description
1 polymer ?
#
loop_
_entity_poly.entity_id
_entity_poly.type
_entity_poly.pdbx_seq_one_letter_code
_entity_poly.pdbx_strand_id
1 'polypeptide(L)'
;MADNNTHICAENGPIESMQAYLLVTACVIYLATAVLGKRLERLIPLFCSLLCYSFVLREVDVETFNIPNALKFIGSGVGRNTTIAIAFLAIVYVALKNYLYYKSAVVSFIKSRSGVLLMAGGAFLFIGSFFEKNESIIYHVLFEEMAEISGYFFILLSSIASNSFEKSITIRSSGRDKSRR
;
A
#
# COMPACT_ATOMS: atom_id res chain seq x y z
N MET A 1 2.52 -9.79 37.46
CA MET A 1 3.73 -9.58 36.64
C MET A 1 3.29 -9.47 35.19
N ALA A 2 2.93 -8.27 34.74
CA ALA A 2 2.37 -8.02 33.40
C ALA A 2 2.88 -6.67 32.87
N ASP A 3 4.20 -6.44 32.98
CA ASP A 3 4.77 -5.10 32.83
C ASP A 3 6.03 -5.07 31.95
N ASN A 4 6.18 -6.03 31.04
CA ASN A 4 7.34 -6.10 30.14
C ASN A 4 6.98 -6.16 28.64
N ASN A 5 5.70 -6.25 28.29
CA ASN A 5 5.23 -6.29 26.89
C ASN A 5 4.76 -4.93 26.37
N THR A 6 4.61 -3.93 27.25
CA THR A 6 4.12 -2.59 26.90
C THR A 6 5.14 -1.76 26.13
N HIS A 7 6.43 -2.10 26.17
CA HIS A 7 7.50 -1.28 25.57
C HIS A 7 7.86 -1.67 24.12
N ILE A 8 7.48 -2.89 23.68
CA ILE A 8 7.77 -3.40 22.33
C ILE A 8 6.61 -3.06 21.37
N CYS A 9 5.38 -3.10 21.89
CA CYS A 9 4.13 -2.66 21.21
C CYS A 9 3.68 -1.27 21.70
N ALA A 10 4.62 -0.45 22.18
CA ALA A 10 4.33 0.94 22.50
C ALA A 10 4.14 1.73 21.19
N GLU A 11 3.30 2.77 21.24
CA GLU A 11 3.18 3.78 20.19
C GLU A 11 4.57 4.39 19.87
N ASN A 12 4.96 4.38 18.60
CA ASN A 12 6.30 4.62 18.05
C ASN A 12 7.39 3.60 18.48
N GLY A 13 6.99 2.37 18.78
CA GLY A 13 7.87 1.27 19.14
C GLY A 13 8.70 0.71 17.98
N PRO A 14 9.59 -0.25 18.26
CA PRO A 14 10.42 -0.88 17.24
C PRO A 14 9.61 -1.64 16.18
N ILE A 15 8.42 -2.13 16.53
CA ILE A 15 7.53 -2.85 15.60
C ILE A 15 6.93 -1.90 14.56
N GLU A 16 6.28 -0.81 14.98
CA GLU A 16 5.71 0.20 14.10
C GLU A 16 6.79 0.81 13.17
N SER A 17 8.00 1.04 13.71
CA SER A 17 9.15 1.47 12.90
C SER A 17 9.46 0.46 11.79
N MET A 18 9.51 -0.83 12.10
CA MET A 18 9.76 -1.89 11.10
C MET A 18 8.65 -1.95 10.05
N GLN A 19 7.39 -1.85 10.46
CA GLN A 19 6.24 -1.79 9.56
C GLN A 19 6.33 -0.58 8.62
N ALA A 20 6.65 0.60 9.14
CA ALA A 20 6.87 1.81 8.35
C ALA A 20 8.02 1.62 7.33
N TYR A 21 9.13 1.00 7.72
CA TYR A 21 10.24 0.70 6.78
C TYR A 21 9.82 -0.23 5.64
N LEU A 22 9.05 -1.29 5.92
CA LEU A 22 8.53 -2.19 4.90
C LEU A 22 7.63 -1.44 3.90
N LEU A 23 6.73 -0.60 4.43
CA LEU A 23 5.78 0.18 3.63
C LEU A 23 6.46 1.27 2.81
N VAL A 24 7.41 2.01 3.37
CA VAL A 24 8.20 3.03 2.62
C VAL A 24 8.95 2.36 1.48
N THR A 25 9.58 1.21 1.74
CA THR A 25 10.30 0.47 0.70
C THR A 25 9.35 0.02 -0.42
N ALA A 26 8.20 -0.55 -0.08
CA ALA A 26 7.19 -0.95 -1.04
C ALA A 26 6.64 0.25 -1.85
N CYS A 27 6.40 1.37 -1.17
CA CYS A 27 5.93 2.63 -1.76
C CYS A 27 6.92 3.14 -2.82
N VAL A 28 8.22 3.17 -2.49
CA VAL A 28 9.28 3.61 -3.40
C VAL A 28 9.41 2.68 -4.60
N ILE A 29 9.35 1.36 -4.39
CA ILE A 29 9.42 0.38 -5.50
C ILE A 29 8.24 0.58 -6.45
N TYR A 30 7.00 0.67 -5.94
CA TYR A 30 5.83 0.92 -6.76
C TYR A 30 5.91 2.27 -7.50
N LEU A 31 6.38 3.32 -6.83
CA LEU A 31 6.57 4.63 -7.46
C LEU A 31 7.61 4.57 -8.59
N ALA A 32 8.73 3.88 -8.36
CA ALA A 32 9.74 3.66 -9.39
C ALA A 32 9.16 2.87 -10.57
N THR A 33 8.42 1.80 -10.32
CA THR A 33 7.70 1.02 -11.36
C THR A 33 6.79 1.94 -12.17
N ALA A 34 6.01 2.80 -11.51
CA ALA A 34 5.13 3.76 -12.17
C ALA A 34 5.89 4.79 -13.03
N VAL A 35 6.97 5.37 -12.53
CA VAL A 35 7.74 6.40 -13.25
C VAL A 35 8.43 5.81 -14.48
N LEU A 36 8.94 4.59 -14.37
CA LEU A 36 9.64 3.88 -15.45
C LEU A 36 8.68 3.25 -16.48
N GLY A 37 7.43 2.98 -16.11
CA GLY A 37 6.42 2.37 -16.99
C GLY A 37 5.93 3.28 -18.11
N LYS A 38 5.10 2.77 -19.02
CA LYS A 38 4.43 3.58 -20.09
C LYS A 38 3.20 4.29 -19.54
N ARG A 39 2.82 5.45 -20.11
CA ARG A 39 1.76 6.36 -19.60
C ARG A 39 0.45 5.68 -19.14
N LEU A 40 -0.02 4.64 -19.84
CA LEU A 40 -1.26 3.91 -19.49
C LEU A 40 -1.05 2.79 -18.45
N GLU A 41 0.18 2.29 -18.30
CA GLU A 41 0.53 1.19 -17.39
C GLU A 41 0.85 1.72 -15.98
N ARG A 42 1.25 3.00 -15.85
CA ARG A 42 1.64 3.66 -14.59
C ARG A 42 0.53 3.74 -13.52
N LEU A 43 -0.74 3.69 -13.91
CA LEU A 43 -1.82 4.07 -13.00
C LEU A 43 -2.02 3.06 -11.86
N ILE A 44 -1.83 1.76 -12.14
CA ILE A 44 -1.93 0.69 -11.14
C ILE A 44 -0.78 0.80 -10.12
N PRO A 45 0.50 0.85 -10.52
CA PRO A 45 1.59 1.03 -9.56
C PRO A 45 1.51 2.38 -8.82
N LEU A 46 0.99 3.46 -9.44
CA LEU A 46 0.70 4.71 -8.72
C LEU A 46 -0.36 4.52 -7.63
N PHE A 47 -1.45 3.80 -7.95
CA PHE A 47 -2.47 3.46 -6.96
C PHE A 47 -1.88 2.65 -5.79
N CYS A 48 -1.07 1.64 -6.09
CA CYS A 48 -0.41 0.82 -5.07
C CYS A 48 0.59 1.63 -4.23
N SER A 49 1.36 2.54 -4.85
CA SER A 49 2.26 3.45 -4.16
C SER A 49 1.49 4.37 -3.20
N LEU A 50 0.38 4.96 -3.65
CA LEU A 50 -0.48 5.81 -2.82
C LEU A 50 -1.13 5.02 -1.67
N LEU A 51 -1.51 3.75 -1.91
CA LEU A 51 -1.99 2.85 -0.87
C LEU A 51 -0.92 2.59 0.20
N CYS A 52 0.33 2.30 -0.20
CA CYS A 52 1.43 2.14 0.74
C CYS A 52 1.69 3.42 1.53
N TYR A 53 1.70 4.58 0.86
CA TYR A 53 1.84 5.88 1.51
C TYR A 53 0.74 6.13 2.56
N SER A 54 -0.50 5.74 2.26
CA SER A 54 -1.61 5.87 3.20
C SER A 54 -1.41 5.04 4.47
N PHE A 55 -0.84 3.84 4.35
CA PHE A 55 -0.48 3.02 5.50
C PHE A 55 0.75 3.56 6.25
N VAL A 56 1.76 4.10 5.56
CA VAL A 56 2.90 4.75 6.25
C VAL A 56 2.41 5.85 7.18
N LEU A 57 1.45 6.66 6.72
CA LEU A 57 0.88 7.72 7.56
C LEU A 57 0.00 7.20 8.70
N ARG A 58 -0.41 5.93 8.69
CA ARG A 58 -1.09 5.28 9.82
C ARG A 58 -0.08 4.81 10.86
N GLU A 59 1.04 4.25 10.44
CA GLU A 59 2.08 3.73 11.35
C GLU A 59 3.02 4.80 11.91
N VAL A 60 3.20 5.91 11.19
CA VAL A 60 4.04 7.01 11.65
C VAL A 60 3.15 8.08 12.25
N ASP A 61 3.28 8.30 13.57
CA ASP A 61 2.63 9.43 14.21
C ASP A 61 3.32 10.74 13.82
N VAL A 62 2.78 11.38 12.78
CA VAL A 62 3.33 12.63 12.24
C VAL A 62 3.12 13.83 13.18
N GLU A 63 2.25 13.71 14.19
CA GLU A 63 1.91 14.81 15.11
C GLU A 63 3.05 15.12 16.10
N THR A 64 3.83 14.09 16.46
CA THR A 64 4.97 14.17 17.38
C THR A 64 6.18 14.90 16.79
N PHE A 65 6.28 14.99 15.46
CA PHE A 65 7.40 15.65 14.80
C PHE A 65 7.30 17.18 14.87
N ASN A 66 8.42 17.87 15.08
CA ASN A 66 8.47 19.34 15.07
C ASN A 66 8.59 19.88 13.64
N ILE A 67 7.60 19.59 12.80
CA ILE A 67 7.53 19.97 11.37
C ILE A 67 6.52 21.10 11.13
N PRO A 68 6.63 21.83 10.01
CA PRO A 68 5.72 22.93 9.67
C PRO A 68 4.25 22.49 9.67
N ASN A 69 3.35 23.37 10.12
CA ASN A 69 1.91 23.07 10.26
C ASN A 69 1.25 22.55 8.97
N ALA A 70 1.72 22.96 7.79
CA ALA A 70 1.24 22.45 6.52
C ALA A 70 1.59 20.95 6.31
N LEU A 71 2.79 20.52 6.72
CA LEU A 71 3.17 19.11 6.68
C LEU A 71 2.44 18.30 7.75
N LYS A 72 2.24 18.86 8.96
CA LYS A 72 1.42 18.21 9.99
C LYS A 72 -0.01 17.97 9.49
N PHE A 73 -0.61 18.97 8.84
CA PHE A 73 -1.96 18.85 8.30
C PHE A 73 -2.07 17.78 7.20
N ILE A 74 -1.05 17.64 6.34
CA ILE A 74 -1.02 16.59 5.32
C ILE A 74 -0.80 15.20 5.96
N GLY A 75 -0.05 15.13 7.07
CA GLY A 75 0.33 13.90 7.74
C GLY A 75 -0.62 13.42 8.83
N SER A 76 -1.51 14.28 9.35
CA SER A 76 -2.32 13.94 10.52
C SER A 76 -3.80 14.36 10.44
N GLY A 77 -4.60 13.74 11.32
CA GLY A 77 -6.02 14.03 11.53
C GLY A 77 -6.87 14.04 10.25
N VAL A 78 -7.76 15.04 10.17
CA VAL A 78 -8.72 15.22 9.06
C VAL A 78 -8.02 15.60 7.74
N GLY A 79 -6.90 16.33 7.83
CA GLY A 79 -6.14 16.78 6.66
C GLY A 79 -5.51 15.61 5.89
N ARG A 80 -4.89 14.65 6.60
CA ARG A 80 -4.40 13.37 6.04
C ARG A 80 -5.46 12.64 5.24
N ASN A 81 -6.61 12.37 5.86
CA ASN A 81 -7.67 11.61 5.21
C ASN A 81 -8.20 12.35 3.97
N THR A 82 -8.27 13.68 4.02
CA THR A 82 -8.72 14.51 2.90
C THR A 82 -7.73 14.49 1.74
N THR A 83 -6.42 14.66 2.00
CA THR A 83 -5.39 14.67 0.94
C THR A 83 -5.26 13.30 0.27
N ILE A 84 -5.27 12.22 1.05
CA ILE A 84 -5.27 10.85 0.54
C ILE A 84 -6.52 10.58 -0.31
N ALA A 85 -7.71 10.98 0.18
CA ALA A 85 -8.95 10.79 -0.57
C ALA A 85 -8.95 11.53 -1.91
N ILE A 86 -8.48 12.78 -1.94
CA ILE A 86 -8.35 13.56 -3.17
C ILE A 86 -7.38 12.88 -4.15
N ALA A 87 -6.24 12.38 -3.65
CA ALA A 87 -5.26 11.69 -4.48
C ALA A 87 -5.83 10.40 -5.09
N PHE A 88 -6.55 9.60 -4.31
CA PHE A 88 -7.23 8.40 -4.82
C PHE A 88 -8.31 8.74 -5.84
N LEU A 89 -9.12 9.78 -5.57
CA LEU A 89 -10.15 10.24 -6.50
C LEU A 89 -9.55 10.70 -7.83
N ALA A 90 -8.41 11.39 -7.81
CA ALA A 90 -7.71 11.80 -9.02
C ALA A 90 -7.26 10.59 -9.87
N ILE A 91 -6.70 9.55 -9.23
CA ILE A 91 -6.31 8.32 -9.91
C ILE A 91 -7.54 7.62 -10.51
N VAL A 92 -8.61 7.45 -9.72
CA VAL A 92 -9.85 6.81 -10.18
C VAL A 92 -10.47 7.60 -11.34
N TYR A 93 -10.51 8.93 -11.27
CA TYR A 93 -11.02 9.78 -12.34
C TYR A 93 -10.27 9.57 -13.65
N VAL A 94 -8.93 9.50 -13.61
CA VAL A 94 -8.11 9.19 -14.80
C VAL A 94 -8.37 7.77 -15.30
N ALA A 95 -8.57 6.81 -14.41
CA ALA A 95 -8.91 5.44 -14.79
C ALA A 95 -10.27 5.35 -15.49
N LEU A 96 -11.27 6.10 -15.02
CA LEU A 96 -12.62 6.13 -15.59
C LEU A 96 -12.64 6.68 -17.01
N LYS A 97 -11.78 7.65 -17.35
CA LYS A 97 -11.63 8.14 -18.74
C LYS A 97 -11.26 7.03 -19.74
N ASN A 98 -10.61 5.97 -19.27
CA ASN A 98 -10.24 4.81 -20.09
C ASN A 98 -10.76 3.50 -19.46
N TYR A 99 -12.02 3.50 -19.02
CA TYR A 99 -12.61 2.43 -18.21
C TYR A 99 -12.41 1.02 -18.80
N LEU A 100 -12.66 0.81 -20.10
CA LEU A 100 -12.54 -0.53 -20.71
C LEU A 100 -11.12 -1.08 -20.62
N TYR A 101 -10.12 -0.23 -20.81
CA TYR A 101 -8.71 -0.59 -20.68
C TYR A 101 -8.37 -0.92 -19.22
N TYR A 102 -8.70 -0.03 -18.29
CA TYR A 102 -8.34 -0.21 -16.88
C TYR A 102 -9.12 -1.33 -16.20
N LYS A 103 -10.36 -1.59 -16.59
CA LYS A 103 -11.11 -2.77 -16.12
C LYS A 103 -10.34 -4.05 -16.44
N SER A 104 -9.87 -4.20 -17.69
CA SER A 104 -9.08 -5.37 -18.10
C SER A 104 -7.71 -5.41 -17.42
N ALA A 105 -7.06 -4.26 -17.26
CA ALA A 105 -5.76 -4.15 -16.61
C ALA A 105 -5.84 -4.51 -15.11
N VAL A 106 -6.85 -4.04 -14.38
CA VAL A 106 -7.08 -4.35 -12.97
C VAL A 106 -7.37 -5.83 -12.77
N VAL A 107 -8.24 -6.43 -13.59
CA VAL A 107 -8.51 -7.88 -13.52
C VAL A 107 -7.24 -8.70 -13.80
N SER A 108 -6.43 -8.26 -14.77
CA SER A 108 -5.16 -8.91 -15.08
C SER A 108 -4.15 -8.75 -13.94
N PHE A 109 -4.13 -7.58 -13.29
CA PHE A 109 -3.29 -7.31 -12.13
C PHE A 109 -3.67 -8.18 -10.94
N ILE A 110 -4.95 -8.25 -10.57
CA ILE A 110 -5.43 -9.08 -9.45
C ILE A 110 -5.06 -10.55 -9.64
N LYS A 111 -5.07 -11.06 -10.87
CA LYS A 111 -4.66 -12.44 -11.21
C LYS A 111 -3.14 -12.63 -11.32
N SER A 112 -2.38 -11.54 -11.39
CA SER A 112 -0.92 -11.60 -11.46
C SER A 112 -0.32 -11.97 -10.11
N ARG A 113 0.93 -12.45 -10.11
CA ARG A 113 1.67 -12.72 -8.86
C ARG A 113 1.72 -11.50 -7.94
N SER A 114 1.92 -10.31 -8.49
CA SER A 114 1.91 -9.06 -7.73
C SER A 114 0.54 -8.83 -7.09
N GLY A 115 -0.54 -8.86 -7.85
CA GLY A 115 -1.89 -8.66 -7.31
C GLY A 115 -2.31 -9.70 -6.27
N VAL A 116 -1.99 -10.98 -6.46
CA VAL A 116 -2.30 -12.03 -5.48
C VAL A 116 -1.56 -11.77 -4.16
N LEU A 117 -0.29 -11.39 -4.21
CA LEU A 117 0.47 -11.00 -3.01
C LEU A 117 -0.11 -9.76 -2.34
N LEU A 118 -0.57 -8.77 -3.12
CA LEU A 118 -1.22 -7.57 -2.57
C LEU A 118 -2.52 -7.93 -1.84
N MET A 119 -3.34 -8.80 -2.44
CA MET A 119 -4.59 -9.28 -1.85
C MET A 119 -4.34 -10.10 -0.58
N ALA A 120 -3.30 -10.94 -0.55
CA ALA A 120 -2.88 -11.64 0.65
C ALA A 120 -2.48 -10.64 1.75
N GLY A 121 -1.69 -9.61 1.40
CA GLY A 121 -1.35 -8.54 2.31
C GLY A 121 -2.57 -7.85 2.91
N GLY A 122 -3.54 -7.47 2.06
CA GLY A 122 -4.81 -6.87 2.51
C GLY A 122 -5.65 -7.79 3.41
N ALA A 123 -5.63 -9.11 3.17
CA ALA A 123 -6.31 -10.08 4.03
C ALA A 123 -5.69 -10.13 5.44
N PHE A 124 -4.35 -10.10 5.54
CA PHE A 124 -3.66 -10.03 6.82
C PHE A 124 -3.96 -8.73 7.58
N LEU A 125 -3.99 -7.58 6.90
CA LEU A 125 -4.39 -6.31 7.52
C LEU A 125 -5.83 -6.35 8.04
N PHE A 126 -6.76 -6.93 7.26
CA PHE A 126 -8.13 -7.10 7.70
C PHE A 126 -8.26 -8.00 8.94
N ILE A 127 -7.45 -9.06 9.01
CA ILE A 127 -7.34 -9.92 10.20
C ILE A 127 -6.79 -9.13 11.39
N GLY A 128 -5.76 -8.29 11.19
CA GLY A 128 -5.21 -7.41 12.22
C GLY A 128 -6.27 -6.50 12.84
N SER A 129 -7.02 -5.78 12.00
CA SER A 129 -8.13 -4.92 12.45
C SER A 129 -9.30 -5.67 13.10
N PHE A 130 -9.40 -7.00 12.92
CA PHE A 130 -10.35 -7.82 13.67
C PHE A 130 -9.84 -8.08 15.08
N PHE A 131 -8.54 -8.34 15.27
CA PHE A 131 -7.95 -8.51 16.59
C PHE A 131 -8.00 -7.23 17.42
N GLU A 132 -7.71 -6.07 16.82
CA GLU A 132 -7.83 -4.73 17.44
C GLU A 132 -9.18 -4.54 18.16
N LYS A 133 -10.27 -4.94 17.50
CA LYS A 133 -11.65 -4.74 18.00
C LYS A 133 -12.11 -5.75 19.04
N ASN A 134 -11.33 -6.81 19.27
CA ASN A 134 -11.71 -7.91 20.16
C ASN A 134 -10.81 -7.93 21.41
N GLU A 135 -11.02 -6.93 22.27
CA GLU A 135 -10.31 -6.73 23.55
C GLU A 135 -10.40 -7.92 24.52
N SER A 136 -11.37 -8.82 24.31
CA SER A 136 -11.52 -10.07 25.08
C SER A 136 -10.36 -11.06 24.92
N ILE A 137 -9.46 -10.85 23.96
CA ILE A 137 -8.28 -11.69 23.74
C ILE A 137 -7.08 -11.08 24.49
N ILE A 138 -6.48 -11.88 25.39
CA ILE A 138 -5.40 -11.49 26.33
C ILE A 138 -4.17 -10.86 25.63
N TYR A 139 -3.95 -11.17 24.35
CA TYR A 139 -2.83 -10.68 23.55
C TYR A 139 -3.28 -10.06 22.21
N HIS A 140 -4.46 -9.44 22.16
CA HIS A 140 -5.02 -8.89 20.92
C HIS A 140 -4.07 -7.93 20.19
N VAL A 141 -3.39 -7.03 20.91
CA VAL A 141 -2.38 -6.10 20.34
C VAL A 141 -1.24 -6.86 19.65
N LEU A 142 -0.66 -7.87 20.29
CA LEU A 142 0.43 -8.66 19.67
C LEU A 142 -0.04 -9.39 18.40
N PHE A 143 -1.28 -9.90 18.38
CA PHE A 143 -1.81 -10.57 17.20
C PHE A 143 -2.11 -9.60 16.06
N GLU A 144 -2.60 -8.41 16.38
CA GLU A 144 -2.77 -7.31 15.44
C GLU A 144 -1.43 -6.96 14.78
N GLU A 145 -0.42 -6.63 15.59
CA GLU A 145 0.92 -6.24 15.15
C GLU A 145 1.58 -7.30 14.26
N MET A 146 1.47 -8.58 14.63
CA MET A 146 2.01 -9.69 13.84
C MET A 146 1.28 -9.88 12.52
N ALA A 147 -0.04 -9.68 12.50
CA ALA A 147 -0.83 -9.72 11.29
C ALA A 147 -0.46 -8.53 10.38
N GLU A 148 -0.25 -7.34 10.92
CA GLU A 148 0.13 -6.15 10.16
C GLU A 148 1.53 -6.27 9.56
N ILE A 149 2.54 -6.71 10.31
CA ILE A 149 3.88 -7.02 9.76
C ILE A 149 3.77 -8.03 8.60
N SER A 150 3.01 -9.11 8.81
CA SER A 150 2.81 -10.13 7.77
C SER A 150 2.16 -9.52 6.53
N GLY A 151 1.14 -8.69 6.71
CA GLY A 151 0.47 -7.95 5.66
C GLY A 151 1.43 -7.07 4.87
N TYR A 152 2.21 -6.24 5.56
CA TYR A 152 3.18 -5.33 4.95
C TYR A 152 4.33 -6.05 4.26
N PHE A 153 4.76 -7.21 4.76
CA PHE A 153 5.72 -8.06 4.08
C PHE A 153 5.17 -8.59 2.73
N PHE A 154 3.92 -9.03 2.69
CA PHE A 154 3.26 -9.44 1.44
C PHE A 154 3.11 -8.27 0.46
N ILE A 155 2.79 -7.06 0.94
CA ILE A 155 2.75 -5.84 0.11
C ILE A 155 4.13 -5.52 -0.46
N LEU A 156 5.21 -5.66 0.32
CA LEU A 156 6.58 -5.50 -0.17
C LEU A 156 6.91 -6.51 -1.26
N LEU A 157 6.63 -7.81 -1.04
CA LEU A 157 6.83 -8.84 -2.07
C LEU A 157 6.01 -8.56 -3.34
N SER A 158 4.79 -8.05 -3.17
CA SER A 158 3.93 -7.62 -4.25
C SER A 158 4.55 -6.49 -5.07
N SER A 159 5.15 -5.49 -4.42
CA SER A 159 5.85 -4.38 -5.07
C SER A 159 7.04 -4.86 -5.90
N ILE A 160 7.84 -5.79 -5.38
CA ILE A 160 8.98 -6.37 -6.09
C ILE A 160 8.50 -7.15 -7.32
N ALA A 161 7.41 -7.92 -7.19
CA ALA A 161 6.81 -8.67 -8.28
C ALA A 161 6.14 -7.78 -9.36
N SER A 162 5.82 -6.53 -9.05
CA SER A 162 5.13 -5.61 -9.97
C SER A 162 5.95 -5.29 -11.23
N ASN A 163 7.28 -5.27 -11.11
CA ASN A 163 8.20 -5.06 -12.24
C ASN A 163 8.08 -6.14 -13.31
N SER A 164 7.83 -7.39 -12.90
CA SER A 164 7.61 -8.50 -13.82
C SER A 164 6.25 -8.41 -14.53
N PHE A 165 5.24 -7.86 -13.83
CA PHE A 165 3.91 -7.63 -14.39
C PHE A 165 3.94 -6.55 -15.48
N GLU A 166 4.57 -5.41 -15.24
CA GLU A 166 4.73 -4.34 -16.26
C GLU A 166 5.42 -4.84 -17.54
N LYS A 167 6.52 -5.59 -17.39
CA LYS A 167 7.19 -6.22 -18.55
C LYS A 167 6.24 -7.10 -19.37
N SER A 168 5.37 -7.88 -18.70
CA SER A 168 4.41 -8.76 -19.37
C SER A 168 3.33 -7.98 -20.15
N ILE A 169 2.87 -6.83 -19.65
CA ILE A 169 1.92 -5.98 -20.35
C ILE A 169 2.58 -5.31 -21.56
N THR A 170 3.78 -4.78 -21.38
CA THR A 170 4.52 -4.10 -22.45
C THR A 170 4.80 -5.04 -23.65
N ILE A 171 5.11 -6.32 -23.40
CA ILE A 171 5.27 -7.31 -24.49
C ILE A 171 3.93 -7.54 -25.21
N ARG A 172 2.82 -7.68 -24.45
CA ARG A 172 1.49 -7.96 -25.01
C ARG A 172 0.88 -6.78 -25.76
N SER A 173 1.24 -5.53 -25.40
CA SER A 173 0.85 -4.33 -26.15
C SER A 173 1.66 -4.22 -27.45
N SER A 174 2.97 -4.46 -27.42
CA SER A 174 3.82 -4.44 -28.62
C SER A 174 3.45 -5.54 -29.64
N GLY A 175 3.02 -6.72 -29.20
CA GLY A 175 2.57 -7.80 -30.09
C GLY A 175 1.25 -7.49 -30.80
N ARG A 176 0.31 -6.83 -30.11
CA ARG A 176 -0.97 -6.39 -30.72
C ARG A 176 -0.80 -5.31 -31.77
N ASP A 177 0.20 -4.45 -31.62
CA ASP A 177 0.49 -3.36 -32.57
C ASP A 177 1.14 -3.88 -33.86
N LYS A 178 1.95 -4.94 -33.78
CA LYS A 178 2.53 -5.61 -34.96
C LYS A 178 1.52 -6.44 -35.75
N SER A 179 0.52 -7.02 -35.09
CA SER A 179 -0.56 -7.80 -35.75
C SER A 179 -1.58 -6.93 -36.51
N ARG A 180 -1.54 -5.61 -36.34
CA ARG A 180 -2.43 -4.64 -37.00
C ARG A 180 -1.76 -3.89 -38.15
N ARG A 181 -0.53 -4.24 -38.52
CA ARG A 181 0.20 -3.70 -39.67
C ARG A 181 0.37 -4.76 -40.75
#